data_AF-A0A2V3IEY5-F1
#
_entry.id   AF-A0A2V3IEY5-F1
#
_cell.length_a   1.000
_cell.length_b   1.000
_cell.length_c   1.000
_cell.angle_alpha   90.00
_cell.angle_beta   90.00
_cell.angle_gamma   90.00
#
_symmetry.space_group_name_H-M   'P 1'
#
loop_
_entity.id
_entity.type
_entity.pdbx_description
1 polymer ?
#
loop_
_entity_poly.entity_id
_entity_poly.type
_entity_poly.pdbx_seq_one_letter_code
_entity_poly.pdbx_strand_id
1 'polypeptide(L)'
;MYLATYPHLLREVDIALRKRFVDTVADISTVHLNDMSAPNHLAHLKGAPFLKLEARTLGDLFSVRKSLLPIIKRNTERNERSGPMLELQHDNMAVPANLLDAILDMREYDVAPVSRLAIDKKINVGYWYKVTPGGDTHHAHQSHQGYE
;
A
#
# COMPACT_ATOMS: atom_id res chain seq x y z
N MET A 1 3.80 -2.81 0.46
CA MET A 1 3.54 -1.39 0.82
C MET A 1 2.52 -0.82 -0.14
N TYR A 2 1.87 0.29 0.21
CA TYR A 2 0.83 0.89 -0.64
C TYR A 2 1.22 2.32 -1.03
N LEU A 3 0.92 2.71 -2.26
CA LEU A 3 1.13 4.08 -2.74
C LEU A 3 -0.20 4.74 -3.06
N ALA A 4 -0.37 5.96 -2.57
CA ALA A 4 -1.47 6.83 -2.95
C ALA A 4 -1.08 7.64 -4.18
N THR A 5 -1.99 7.77 -5.13
CA THR A 5 -1.84 8.56 -6.36
C THR A 5 -3.20 9.10 -6.78
N TYR A 6 -3.22 10.03 -7.73
CA TYR A 6 -4.46 10.47 -8.35
C TYR A 6 -5.17 9.30 -9.07
N PRO A 7 -6.49 9.11 -8.87
CA PRO A 7 -7.22 7.99 -9.47
C PRO A 7 -7.12 7.93 -10.99
N HIS A 8 -7.16 9.08 -11.66
CA HIS A 8 -7.06 9.17 -13.12
C HIS A 8 -5.66 8.87 -13.67
N LEU A 9 -4.62 8.79 -12.81
CA LEU A 9 -3.23 8.48 -13.19
C LEU A 9 -2.75 7.11 -12.69
N LEU A 10 -3.62 6.30 -12.09
CA LEU A 10 -3.24 4.99 -11.52
C LEU A 10 -2.48 4.13 -12.51
N ARG A 11 -2.96 4.07 -13.76
CA ARG A 11 -2.40 3.22 -14.80
C ARG A 11 -1.04 3.73 -15.27
N GLU A 12 -0.91 5.03 -15.47
CA GLU A 12 0.31 5.68 -15.93
C GLU A 12 1.41 5.55 -14.88
N VAL A 13 1.06 5.75 -13.61
CA VAL A 13 1.98 5.60 -12.47
C VAL A 13 2.40 4.14 -12.30
N ASP A 14 1.49 3.17 -12.42
CA ASP A 14 1.83 1.74 -12.43
C ASP A 14 2.88 1.41 -13.51
N ILE A 15 2.63 1.81 -14.76
CA ILE A 15 3.57 1.61 -15.87
C ILE A 15 4.93 2.26 -15.57
N ALA A 16 4.94 3.49 -15.05
CA ALA A 16 6.16 4.20 -14.70
C ALA A 16 6.95 3.50 -13.58
N LEU A 17 6.26 2.99 -12.56
CA LEU A 17 6.86 2.24 -11.45
C LEU A 17 7.45 0.91 -11.93
N ARG A 18 6.69 0.15 -12.72
CA ARG A 18 7.18 -1.11 -13.32
C ARG A 18 8.42 -0.89 -14.17
N LYS A 19 8.43 0.18 -14.98
CA LYS A 19 9.59 0.54 -15.82
C LYS A 19 10.80 0.99 -14.99
N ARG A 20 10.60 1.72 -13.89
CA ARG A 20 11.70 2.21 -13.04
C ARG A 20 12.30 1.11 -12.16
N PHE A 21 11.50 0.15 -11.74
CA PHE A 21 11.84 -0.82 -10.71
C PHE A 21 11.75 -2.28 -11.19
N VAL A 22 12.05 -2.51 -12.47
CA VAL A 22 11.90 -3.81 -13.18
C VAL A 22 12.51 -4.98 -12.39
N ASP A 23 13.70 -4.82 -11.83
CA ASP A 23 14.43 -5.90 -11.17
C ASP A 23 14.04 -6.10 -9.69
N THR A 24 13.45 -5.07 -9.07
CA THR A 24 13.16 -5.05 -7.62
C THR A 24 11.69 -5.32 -7.31
N VAL A 25 10.77 -4.91 -8.20
CA VAL A 25 9.33 -5.07 -8.00
C VAL A 25 8.89 -6.39 -8.62
N ALA A 26 8.26 -7.23 -7.80
CA ALA A 26 7.68 -8.49 -8.24
C ALA A 26 6.32 -8.26 -8.91
N ASP A 27 5.46 -7.47 -8.28
CA ASP A 27 4.15 -7.12 -8.81
C ASP A 27 3.63 -5.77 -8.28
N ILE A 28 2.71 -5.18 -9.05
CA ILE A 28 1.93 -4.00 -8.68
C ILE A 28 0.46 -4.28 -8.98
N SER A 29 -0.39 -4.26 -7.94
CA SER A 29 -1.84 -4.46 -8.11
C SER A 29 -2.61 -3.27 -7.56
N THR A 30 -3.69 -2.87 -8.22
CA THR A 30 -4.63 -1.88 -7.67
C THR A 30 -5.49 -2.52 -6.59
N VAL A 31 -5.46 -1.95 -5.39
CA VAL A 31 -6.30 -2.36 -4.26
C VAL A 31 -7.13 -1.18 -3.80
N HIS A 32 -8.31 -1.44 -3.25
CA HIS A 32 -9.12 -0.38 -2.64
C HIS A 32 -9.06 -0.52 -1.13
N LEU A 33 -8.61 0.56 -0.47
CA LEU A 33 -8.44 0.61 0.98
C LEU A 33 -9.31 1.73 1.54
N ASN A 34 -9.82 1.54 2.75
CA ASN A 34 -10.55 2.59 3.43
C ASN A 34 -9.54 3.58 4.03
N ASP A 35 -9.42 4.76 3.42
CA ASP A 35 -8.57 5.84 3.93
C ASP A 35 -9.40 6.78 4.82
N MET A 36 -9.36 6.55 6.14
CA MET A 36 -10.07 7.38 7.12
C MET A 36 -9.53 8.81 7.21
N SER A 37 -8.34 9.08 6.67
CA SER A 37 -7.75 10.42 6.64
C SER A 37 -8.16 11.23 5.41
N ALA A 38 -8.74 10.59 4.39
CA ALA A 38 -9.15 11.26 3.17
C ALA A 38 -10.37 12.18 3.41
N PRO A 39 -10.40 13.38 2.79
CA PRO A 39 -11.61 14.20 2.77
C PRO A 39 -12.73 13.43 2.07
N ASN A 40 -13.95 13.50 2.61
CA ASN A 40 -15.10 12.75 2.12
C ASN A 40 -14.91 11.22 2.08
N HIS A 41 -14.13 10.64 3.00
CA HIS A 41 -13.95 9.18 3.12
C HIS A 41 -15.28 8.40 3.28
N LEU A 42 -16.32 9.03 3.84
CA LEU A 42 -17.67 8.46 3.94
C LEU A 42 -18.40 8.35 2.59
N ALA A 43 -18.02 9.15 1.59
CA ALA A 43 -18.65 9.15 0.26
C ALA A 43 -18.14 7.99 -0.62
N HIS A 44 -16.96 7.46 -0.32
CA HIS A 44 -16.34 6.39 -1.09
C HIS A 44 -16.79 5.01 -0.60
N LEU A 45 -17.95 4.56 -1.06
CA LEU A 45 -18.52 3.24 -0.70
C LEU A 45 -17.58 2.05 -0.94
N LYS A 46 -16.59 2.20 -1.83
CA LYS A 46 -15.61 1.15 -2.17
C LYS A 46 -14.19 1.42 -1.63
N GLY A 47 -13.97 2.50 -0.88
CA GLY A 47 -12.63 2.95 -0.47
C GLY A 47 -11.86 3.68 -1.59
N ALA A 48 -10.71 4.24 -1.24
CA ALA A 48 -9.82 4.91 -2.18
C ALA A 48 -8.88 3.90 -2.87
N PRO A 49 -8.55 4.08 -4.16
CA PRO A 49 -7.63 3.19 -4.86
C PRO A 49 -6.17 3.48 -4.49
N PHE A 50 -5.42 2.41 -4.24
CA PHE A 50 -3.98 2.42 -3.97
C PHE A 50 -3.25 1.44 -4.88
N LEU A 51 -1.98 1.71 -5.16
CA LEU A 51 -1.08 0.76 -5.80
C LEU A 51 -0.38 -0.07 -4.72
N LYS A 52 -0.68 -1.36 -4.62
CA LYS A 52 0.02 -2.32 -3.78
C LYS A 52 1.29 -2.77 -4.49
N LEU A 53 2.43 -2.49 -3.88
CA LEU A 53 3.75 -2.92 -4.34
C LEU A 53 4.21 -4.17 -3.58
N GLU A 54 4.57 -5.19 -4.35
CA GLU A 54 5.15 -6.44 -3.87
C GLU A 54 6.57 -6.62 -4.39
N ALA A 55 7.44 -7.13 -3.53
CA ALA A 55 8.83 -7.43 -3.86
C ALA A 55 9.18 -8.82 -3.35
N ARG A 56 10.16 -9.48 -3.99
CA ARG A 56 10.57 -10.84 -3.60
C ARG A 56 11.35 -10.86 -2.30
N THR A 57 12.08 -9.79 -2.01
CA THR A 57 12.89 -9.65 -0.81
C THR A 57 12.63 -8.34 -0.10
N LEU A 58 12.98 -8.30 1.18
CA LEU A 58 12.95 -7.07 1.97
C LEU A 58 13.95 -6.05 1.44
N GLY A 59 15.15 -6.49 1.02
CA GLY A 59 16.19 -5.61 0.48
C GLY A 59 15.71 -4.83 -0.74
N ASP A 60 14.98 -5.49 -1.63
CA ASP A 60 14.36 -4.86 -2.81
C ASP A 60 13.32 -3.82 -2.37
N LEU A 61 12.44 -4.19 -1.44
CA LEU A 61 11.41 -3.29 -0.91
C LEU A 61 12.04 -2.05 -0.23
N PHE A 62 13.12 -2.24 0.53
CA PHE A 62 13.89 -1.14 1.13
C PHE A 62 14.53 -0.23 0.08
N SER A 63 15.03 -0.80 -1.02
CA SER A 63 15.65 -0.05 -2.11
C SER A 63 14.63 0.81 -2.86
N VAL A 64 13.46 0.24 -3.19
CA VAL A 64 12.34 1.00 -3.78
C VAL A 64 11.89 2.11 -2.84
N ARG A 65 11.71 1.81 -1.55
CA ARG A 65 11.34 2.79 -0.53
C ARG A 65 12.33 3.95 -0.46
N LYS A 66 13.63 3.66 -0.38
CA LYS A 66 14.69 4.68 -0.33
C LYS A 66 14.67 5.58 -1.57
N SER A 67 14.35 5.01 -2.73
CA SER A 67 14.24 5.77 -3.99
C SER A 67 12.98 6.64 -4.07
N LEU A 68 11.86 6.22 -3.46
CA LEU A 68 10.58 6.93 -3.54
C LEU A 68 10.43 8.01 -2.47
N LEU A 69 10.95 7.79 -1.26
CA LEU A 69 10.84 8.74 -0.13
C LEU A 69 11.18 10.21 -0.49
N PRO A 70 12.32 10.54 -1.13
CA PRO A 70 12.62 11.93 -1.44
C PRO A 70 11.65 12.54 -2.47
N ILE A 71 11.11 11.73 -3.38
CA ILE A 71 10.15 12.17 -4.40
C ILE A 71 8.82 12.50 -3.74
N ILE A 72 8.33 11.59 -2.89
CA ILE A 72 7.08 11.76 -2.17
C ILE A 72 7.17 13.00 -1.27
N LYS A 73 8.24 13.13 -0.48
CA LYS A 73 8.46 14.32 0.37
C LYS A 73 8.38 15.62 -0.43
N ARG A 74 9.06 15.68 -1.58
CA ARG A 74 9.02 16.85 -2.48
C ARG A 74 7.62 17.11 -3.02
N ASN A 75 6.87 16.07 -3.38
CA ASN A 75 5.50 16.19 -3.88
C ASN A 75 4.56 16.69 -2.79
N THR A 76 4.67 16.19 -1.56
CA THR A 76 3.89 16.62 -0.40
C THR A 76 4.13 18.10 -0.12
N GLU A 77 5.39 18.54 -0.02
CA GLU A 77 5.74 19.96 0.19
C GLU A 77 5.21 20.86 -0.94
N ARG A 78 5.22 20.38 -2.20
CA ARG A 78 4.66 21.12 -3.35
C ARG A 78 3.14 21.24 -3.25
N ASN A 79 2.46 20.18 -2.82
CA ASN A 79 1.01 20.16 -2.70
C ASN A 79 0.54 21.10 -1.59
N GLU A 80 1.22 21.08 -0.44
CA GLU A 80 0.96 21.99 0.69
C GLU A 80 1.10 23.47 0.29
N ARG A 81 2.11 23.81 -0.51
CA ARG A 81 2.32 25.19 -1.01
C ARG A 81 1.25 25.64 -2.00
N SER A 82 0.69 24.71 -2.77
CA SER A 82 -0.32 25.01 -3.79
C SER A 82 -1.72 25.28 -3.18
N GLY A 83 -1.91 24.90 -1.91
CA GLY A 83 -3.13 25.12 -1.15
C GLY A 83 -4.33 24.28 -1.61
N PRO A 84 -5.48 24.38 -0.90
CA PRO A 84 -6.67 23.55 -1.14
C PRO A 84 -7.34 23.75 -2.51
N MET A 85 -6.93 24.76 -3.27
CA MET A 85 -7.44 24.99 -4.63
C MET A 85 -6.96 23.93 -5.63
N LEU A 86 -5.78 23.32 -5.39
CA LEU A 86 -5.26 22.24 -6.24
C LEU A 86 -6.05 20.93 -6.04
N GLU A 87 -6.54 20.69 -4.82
CA GLU A 87 -7.31 19.50 -4.45
C GLU A 87 -8.65 19.39 -5.20
N LEU A 88 -9.30 20.54 -5.43
CA LEU A 88 -10.55 20.62 -6.19
C LEU A 88 -10.36 20.45 -7.70
N GLN A 89 -9.13 20.53 -8.20
CA GLN A 89 -8.79 20.41 -9.62
C GLN A 89 -8.16 19.06 -9.98
N HIS A 90 -8.18 18.07 -9.06
CA HIS A 90 -7.54 16.77 -9.29
C HIS A 90 -8.00 16.10 -10.60
N ASP A 91 -9.27 16.21 -11.00
CA ASP A 91 -9.74 15.60 -12.27
C ASP A 91 -9.32 16.36 -13.54
N ASN A 92 -8.89 17.62 -13.41
CA ASN A 92 -8.42 18.46 -14.53
C ASN A 92 -6.92 18.73 -14.46
N MET A 93 -6.19 18.06 -13.56
CA MET A 93 -4.76 18.31 -13.41
C MET A 93 -4.01 17.75 -14.62
N ALA A 94 -3.15 18.57 -15.23
CA ALA A 94 -2.32 18.12 -16.33
C ALA A 94 -1.39 16.98 -15.87
N VAL A 95 -1.24 15.96 -16.72
CA VAL A 95 -0.31 14.86 -16.49
C VAL A 95 1.09 15.44 -16.23
N PRO A 96 1.72 15.18 -15.07
CA PRO A 96 3.03 15.73 -14.78
C PRO A 96 4.06 15.17 -15.74
N ALA A 97 5.05 15.99 -16.11
CA ALA A 97 6.14 15.59 -17.00
C ALA A 97 6.90 14.35 -16.49
N ASN A 98 6.97 14.18 -15.16
CA ASN A 98 7.41 12.96 -14.52
C ASN A 98 6.23 12.32 -13.78
N LEU A 99 5.79 11.14 -14.23
CA LEU A 99 4.65 10.43 -13.66
C LEU A 99 4.82 10.09 -12.17
N LEU A 100 6.05 9.95 -11.68
CA LEU A 100 6.29 9.68 -10.25
C LEU A 100 6.02 10.90 -9.36
N ASP A 101 5.90 12.09 -9.96
CA ASP A 101 5.49 13.29 -9.25
C ASP A 101 3.99 13.32 -8.94
N ALA A 102 3.21 12.36 -9.46
CA ALA A 102 1.81 12.13 -9.12
C ALA A 102 1.62 11.28 -7.85
N ILE A 103 2.69 10.69 -7.31
CA ILE A 103 2.63 9.91 -6.05
C ILE A 103 2.47 10.89 -4.88
N LEU A 104 1.39 10.70 -4.12
CA LEU A 104 0.97 11.59 -3.04
C LEU A 104 1.53 11.16 -1.70
N ASP A 105 1.48 9.86 -1.44
CA ASP A 105 1.89 9.29 -0.17
C ASP A 105 2.27 7.80 -0.33
N MET A 106 2.96 7.28 0.67
CA MET A 106 3.29 5.87 0.81
C MET A 106 2.84 5.40 2.19
N ARG A 107 2.09 4.31 2.25
CA ARG A 107 1.51 3.73 3.46
C ARG A 107 2.08 2.35 3.74
N GLU A 108 2.10 1.99 5.02
CA GLU A 108 2.50 0.68 5.54
C GLU A 108 3.88 0.21 5.02
N TYR A 109 4.82 1.15 4.87
CA TYR A 109 6.19 0.93 4.38
C TYR A 109 7.20 0.62 5.49
N ASP A 110 6.78 0.77 6.73
CA ASP A 110 7.53 0.63 7.97
C ASP A 110 7.04 -0.52 8.85
N VAL A 111 5.97 -1.21 8.44
CA VAL A 111 5.48 -2.41 9.12
C VAL A 111 6.55 -3.50 9.06
N ALA A 112 6.95 -3.99 10.25
CA ALA A 112 7.95 -5.04 10.35
C ALA A 112 7.50 -6.32 9.61
N PRO A 113 8.41 -7.04 8.92
CA PRO A 113 8.05 -8.21 8.11
C PRO A 113 7.33 -9.31 8.89
N VAL A 114 7.77 -9.56 10.12
CA VAL A 114 7.14 -10.56 11.01
C VAL A 114 5.74 -10.11 11.40
N SER A 115 5.54 -8.83 11.72
CA SER A 115 4.21 -8.27 12.02
C SER A 115 3.29 -8.36 10.82
N ARG A 116 3.77 -8.02 9.62
CA ARG A 116 3.01 -8.16 8.37
C ARG A 116 2.52 -9.59 8.18
N LEU A 117 3.44 -10.56 8.26
CA LEU A 117 3.13 -11.97 8.09
C LEU A 117 2.10 -12.45 9.13
N ALA A 118 2.32 -12.11 10.40
CA ALA A 118 1.44 -12.51 11.50
C ALA A 118 0.02 -11.96 11.33
N ILE A 119 -0.11 -10.68 10.94
CA ILE A 119 -1.40 -10.04 10.70
C ILE A 119 -2.10 -10.67 9.49
N ASP A 120 -1.42 -10.72 8.34
CA ASP A 120 -2.02 -11.19 7.09
C ASP A 120 -2.46 -12.65 7.17
N LYS A 121 -1.69 -13.50 7.87
CA LYS A 121 -1.99 -14.93 8.08
C LYS A 121 -2.75 -15.22 9.38
N LYS A 122 -3.08 -14.21 10.17
CA LYS A 122 -3.76 -14.33 11.48
C LYS A 122 -3.06 -15.32 12.43
N ILE A 123 -1.73 -15.31 12.42
CA ILE A 123 -0.90 -16.14 13.29
C ILE A 123 -0.53 -15.32 14.53
N ASN A 124 -0.81 -15.88 15.71
CA ASN A 124 -0.58 -15.24 16.99
C ASN A 124 0.15 -16.22 17.91
N VAL A 125 1.02 -15.71 18.78
CA VAL A 125 1.66 -16.52 19.81
C VAL A 125 0.63 -16.99 20.84
N GLY A 126 0.90 -18.12 21.51
CA GLY A 126 0.03 -18.65 22.57
C GLY A 126 -1.13 -19.54 22.09
N TYR A 127 -1.35 -19.65 20.78
CA TYR A 127 -2.29 -20.61 20.20
C TYR A 127 -1.59 -21.88 19.72
N TRP A 128 -2.34 -22.98 19.69
CA TRP A 128 -1.92 -24.24 19.08
C TRP A 128 -2.35 -24.27 17.60
N TYR A 129 -1.42 -24.66 16.73
CA TYR A 129 -1.64 -24.73 15.30
C TYR A 129 -1.31 -26.11 14.74
N LYS A 130 -2.08 -26.56 13.76
CA LYS A 130 -1.72 -27.70 12.90
C LYS A 130 -1.07 -27.17 11.63
N VAL A 131 0.14 -27.61 11.35
CA VAL A 131 0.88 -27.22 10.13
C VAL A 131 0.57 -28.21 9.01
N THR A 132 0.10 -27.71 7.87
CA THR A 132 -0.21 -28.51 6.68
C THR A 132 0.45 -27.92 5.43
N PRO A 133 0.90 -28.75 4.48
CA PRO A 133 1.27 -28.26 3.15
C PRO A 133 0.01 -27.76 2.42
N GLY A 134 0.00 -26.47 2.02
CA GLY A 134 -1.17 -25.79 1.43
C GLY A 134 -1.61 -24.62 2.30
N GLY A 135 -1.25 -23.40 1.91
CA GLY A 135 -1.14 -22.24 2.80
C GLY A 135 -2.43 -21.54 3.27
N ASP A 136 -3.59 -22.21 3.29
CA ASP A 136 -4.88 -21.53 3.39
C ASP A 136 -5.94 -22.12 4.36
N THR A 137 -5.63 -23.07 5.25
CA THR A 137 -6.61 -23.52 6.27
C THR A 137 -6.10 -23.37 7.69
N HIS A 138 -6.34 -22.18 8.27
CA HIS A 138 -6.17 -21.95 9.70
C HIS A 138 -7.44 -22.36 10.45
N HIS A 139 -7.38 -23.50 11.14
CA HIS A 139 -8.31 -23.81 12.23
C HIS A 139 -7.55 -23.64 13.55
N ALA A 140 -7.78 -22.54 14.26
CA ALA A 140 -7.36 -22.46 15.65
C ALA A 140 -8.17 -23.51 16.42
N HIS A 141 -7.51 -24.53 16.96
CA HIS A 141 -8.19 -25.50 17.80
C HIS A 141 -8.42 -24.84 19.15
N GLN A 142 -9.65 -24.35 19.38
CA GLN A 142 -10.07 -23.97 20.73
C GLN A 142 -10.31 -25.27 21.50
N SER A 143 -9.39 -25.60 22.39
CA SER A 143 -9.64 -26.61 23.42
C SER A 143 -10.66 -26.04 24.39
N HIS A 144 -11.95 -26.22 24.11
CA HIS A 144 -12.95 -26.21 25.17
C HIS A 144 -12.72 -27.46 26.01
N GLN A 145 -11.83 -27.35 27.01
CA GLN A 145 -11.89 -28.22 28.16
C GLN A 145 -13.16 -27.83 28.91
N GLY A 146 -14.21 -28.64 28.74
CA GLY A 146 -15.28 -28.70 29.73
C GLY A 146 -14.65 -29.10 31.06
N TYR A 147 -14.77 -28.23 32.05
CA TYR A 147 -14.59 -28.62 33.43
C TYR A 147 -15.85 -29.40 33.81
N GLU A 148 -15.72 -30.71 33.98
CA GLU A 148 -16.61 -31.51 34.85
C GLU A 148 -16.14 -31.38 36.30
#